data_AF-A0AAP8GE58-F1
#
_entry.id   AF-A0AAP8GE58-F1
#
_cell.length_a   1.000
_cell.length_b   1.000
_cell.length_c   1.000
_cell.angle_alpha   90.00
_cell.angle_beta   90.00
_cell.angle_gamma   90.00
#
_symmetry.space_group_name_H-M   'P 1'
#
loop_
_entity.id
_entity.type
_entity.pdbx_description
1 polymer ?
#
loop_
_entity_poly.entity_id
_entity_poly.type
_entity_poly.pdbx_seq_one_letter_code
_entity_poly.pdbx_strand_id
1 'polypeptide(L)'
;MNNKLHSELIKKAMLPDLGCSEFRELTARKAMRITPMRMMVYHFIRCAEDKGISAYQILDQLKSYNPNAKPTTVYRTLDYLQQAGVIVKI
;
A
#
# COMPACT_ATOMS: atom_id res chain seq x y z
N MET A 1 -19.17 19.47 -1.54
CA MET A 1 -19.59 18.05 -1.65
C MET A 1 -18.75 17.21 -0.70
N ASN A 2 -19.40 16.33 0.05
CA ASN A 2 -19.02 15.83 1.38
C ASN A 2 -17.67 15.09 1.49
N ASN A 3 -16.66 15.77 2.06
CA ASN A 3 -15.41 15.16 2.56
C ASN A 3 -15.66 14.07 3.62
N LYS A 4 -16.79 14.13 4.32
CA LYS A 4 -17.19 13.14 5.32
C LYS A 4 -17.63 11.81 4.71
N LEU A 5 -18.33 11.85 3.57
CA LEU A 5 -18.82 10.64 2.90
C LEU A 5 -17.69 9.92 2.15
N HIS A 6 -16.76 10.65 1.55
CA HIS A 6 -15.57 10.06 0.92
C HIS A 6 -14.64 9.42 1.98
N SER A 7 -14.44 10.08 3.13
CA SER A 7 -13.66 9.50 4.23
C SER A 7 -14.37 8.34 4.96
N GLU A 8 -15.70 8.33 5.05
CA GLU A 8 -16.46 7.19 5.58
C GLU A 8 -16.48 6.00 4.63
N LEU A 9 -16.63 6.23 3.32
CA LEU A 9 -16.54 5.16 2.31
C LEU A 9 -15.13 4.57 2.28
N ILE A 10 -14.10 5.40 2.41
CA ILE A 10 -12.71 4.97 2.56
C ILE A 10 -12.52 4.15 3.86
N LYS A 11 -13.04 4.61 5.01
CA LYS A 11 -12.95 3.86 6.28
C LYS A 11 -13.73 2.54 6.24
N LYS A 12 -14.89 2.50 5.57
CA LYS A 12 -15.77 1.33 5.47
C LYS A 12 -15.28 0.31 4.43
N ALA A 13 -14.59 0.76 3.38
CA ALA A 13 -13.93 -0.10 2.40
C ALA A 13 -12.59 -0.67 2.90
N MET A 14 -11.96 -0.07 3.91
CA MET A 14 -10.57 -0.36 4.24
C MET A 14 -10.33 -1.56 5.16
N LEU A 15 -11.32 -2.31 5.64
CA LEU A 15 -11.01 -3.34 6.67
C LEU A 15 -11.65 -4.75 6.65
N PRO A 16 -12.47 -5.22 5.68
CA PRO A 16 -12.79 -6.66 5.65
C PRO A 16 -11.98 -7.48 4.63
N ASP A 17 -11.40 -6.88 3.58
CA ASP A 17 -10.87 -7.67 2.46
C ASP A 17 -9.52 -7.21 1.88
N LEU A 18 -8.77 -6.38 2.63
CA LEU A 18 -7.38 -6.03 2.27
C LEU A 18 -6.38 -7.16 2.56
N GLY A 19 -6.87 -8.37 2.78
CA GLY A 19 -6.12 -9.58 2.51
C GLY A 19 -6.40 -9.99 1.07
N CYS A 20 -5.94 -9.22 0.07
CA CYS A 20 -5.82 -9.78 -1.28
C CYS A 20 -5.16 -11.14 -1.09
N SER A 21 -5.89 -12.23 -1.34
CA SER A 21 -5.39 -13.59 -1.14
C SER A 21 -4.01 -13.73 -1.78
N GLU A 22 -3.84 -13.08 -2.93
CA GLU A 22 -2.58 -12.86 -3.63
C GLU A 22 -1.44 -12.32 -2.72
N PHE A 23 -1.61 -11.22 -1.99
CA PHE A 23 -0.53 -10.68 -1.13
C PHE A 23 -0.23 -11.60 0.04
N ARG A 24 -1.23 -12.23 0.65
CA ARG A 24 -1.04 -13.20 1.73
C ARG A 24 -0.31 -14.45 1.25
N GLU A 25 -0.69 -14.97 0.09
CA GLU A 25 -0.02 -16.09 -0.56
C GLU A 25 1.41 -15.73 -0.96
N LEU A 26 1.61 -14.56 -1.55
CA LEU A 26 2.92 -14.08 -1.98
C LEU A 26 3.87 -13.91 -0.80
N THR A 27 3.39 -13.30 0.28
CA THR A 27 4.19 -13.14 1.50
C THR A 27 4.44 -14.46 2.21
N ALA A 28 3.48 -15.40 2.22
CA ALA A 28 3.71 -16.75 2.73
C ALA A 28 4.78 -17.50 1.93
N ARG A 29 4.71 -17.47 0.58
CA ARG A 29 5.70 -18.10 -0.30
C ARG A 29 7.09 -17.50 -0.16
N LYS A 30 7.18 -16.19 0.12
CA LYS A 30 8.44 -15.44 0.25
C LYS A 30 8.90 -15.25 1.71
N ALA A 31 8.26 -15.91 2.68
CA ALA A 31 8.52 -15.77 4.12
C ALA A 31 8.59 -14.30 4.61
N MET A 32 7.76 -13.43 4.01
CA MET A 32 7.74 -12.01 4.33
C MET A 32 6.87 -11.73 5.55
N ARG A 33 7.31 -10.79 6.38
CA ARG A 33 6.49 -10.30 7.49
C ARG A 33 5.42 -9.35 6.97
N ILE A 34 4.16 -9.73 7.17
CA ILE A 34 3.01 -8.89 6.85
C ILE A 34 2.89 -7.78 7.90
N THR A 35 2.78 -6.53 7.45
CA THR A 35 2.41 -5.38 8.29
C THR A 35 1.35 -4.56 7.56
N PRO A 36 0.47 -3.83 8.28
CA PRO A 36 -0.56 -2.99 7.64
C PRO A 36 0.02 -2.00 6.62
N MET A 37 1.16 -1.39 6.95
CA MET A 37 1.84 -0.45 6.06
C MET A 37 2.29 -1.09 4.74
N ARG A 38 2.83 -2.31 4.80
CA ARG A 38 3.28 -3.06 3.60
C ARG A 38 2.11 -3.44 2.71
N MET A 39 1.00 -3.85 3.32
CA MET A 39 -0.24 -4.18 2.59
C MET A 39 -0.79 -2.95 1.87
N MET A 40 -0.86 -1.81 2.55
CA MET A 40 -1.33 -0.56 1.93
C MET A 40 -0.47 -0.13 0.75
N VAL A 41 0.86 -0.11 0.92
CA VAL A 41 1.78 0.28 -0.16
C VAL A 41 1.67 -0.68 -1.34
N TYR A 42 1.61 -1.99 -1.10
CA TYR A 42 1.42 -2.98 -2.15
C TYR A 42 0.09 -2.76 -2.91
N HIS A 43 -0.99 -2.53 -2.18
CA HIS A 43 -2.30 -2.27 -2.76
C HIS A 43 -2.29 -1.04 -3.69
N PHE A 44 -1.68 0.08 -3.25
CA PHE A 44 -1.57 1.29 -4.07
C PHE A 44 -0.78 1.06 -5.37
N ILE A 45 0.29 0.26 -5.31
CA ILE A 45 1.06 -0.14 -6.50
C ILE A 45 0.19 -0.99 -7.43
N ARG A 46 -0.58 -1.93 -6.88
CA ARG A 46 -1.44 -2.82 -7.67
C ARG A 46 -2.58 -2.08 -8.36
N CYS A 47 -3.17 -1.09 -7.70
CA CYS A 47 -4.21 -0.23 -8.29
C CYS A 47 -3.69 0.70 -9.39
N ALA A 48 -2.38 0.92 -9.48
CA ALA A 48 -1.78 1.73 -10.54
C ALA A 48 -1.56 0.96 -11.86
N GLU A 49 -1.74 -0.38 -11.82
CA GLU A 49 -1.61 -1.27 -12.99
C GLU A 49 -0.34 -0.95 -13.80
N ASP A 50 -0.45 -0.87 -15.13
CA ASP A 50 0.68 -0.68 -16.05
C ASP A 50 1.25 0.74 -16.04
N LYS A 51 0.54 1.71 -15.45
CA LYS A 51 1.02 3.11 -15.39
C LYS A 51 2.15 3.29 -14.38
N GLY A 52 2.22 2.40 -13.39
CA GLY A 52 3.08 2.57 -12.23
C GLY A 52 2.66 3.75 -11.34
N ILE A 53 3.31 3.87 -10.20
CA ILE A 53 3.03 4.93 -9.22
C ILE A 53 4.34 5.40 -8.58
N SER A 54 4.49 6.72 -8.47
CA SER A 54 5.67 7.30 -7.84
C SER A 54 5.63 7.16 -6.31
N ALA A 55 6.81 7.16 -5.67
CA ALA A 55 6.91 7.11 -4.22
C ALA A 55 6.20 8.29 -3.53
N TYR A 56 6.16 9.47 -4.16
CA TYR A 56 5.46 10.63 -3.64
C TYR A 56 3.94 10.51 -3.75
N GLN A 57 3.43 9.94 -4.85
CA GLN A 57 2.00 9.63 -4.96
C GLN A 57 1.55 8.60 -3.91
N ILE A 58 2.37 7.56 -3.66
CA ILE A 58 2.13 6.61 -2.56
C ILE A 58 2.11 7.34 -1.21
N LEU A 59 3.07 8.26 -0.98
CA LEU A 59 3.13 9.04 0.26
C LEU A 59 1.89 9.91 0.45
N ASP A 60 1.39 10.56 -0.59
CA ASP A 60 0.20 11.42 -0.52
C ASP A 60 -1.06 10.60 -0.23
N GLN A 61 -1.19 9.42 -0.86
CA GLN A 61 -2.25 8.48 -0.52
C GLN A 61 -2.15 8.05 0.95
N LEU A 62 -0.95 7.66 1.41
CA LEU A 62 -0.72 7.29 2.81
C LEU A 62 -1.06 8.41 3.79
N LYS A 63 -0.74 9.67 3.48
CA LYS A 63 -1.05 10.82 4.34
C LYS A 63 -2.55 11.04 4.54
N SER A 64 -3.37 10.63 3.57
CA SER A 64 -4.83 10.66 3.70
C SER A 64 -5.34 9.72 4.82
N TYR A 65 -4.57 8.68 5.14
CA TYR A 65 -4.89 7.70 6.18
C TYR A 65 -4.10 7.92 7.48
N ASN A 66 -2.82 8.25 7.34
CA ASN A 66 -1.90 8.54 8.42
C ASN A 66 -1.18 9.85 8.10
N PRO A 67 -1.70 11.00 8.58
CA PRO A 67 -1.11 12.31 8.31
C PRO A 67 0.37 12.44 8.68
N ASN A 68 0.84 11.62 9.63
CA ASN A 68 2.22 11.59 10.10
C ASN A 68 3.14 10.68 9.24
N ALA A 69 2.64 10.13 8.13
CA ALA A 69 3.44 9.31 7.23
C ALA A 69 4.64 10.10 6.69
N LYS A 70 5.83 9.55 6.91
CA LYS A 70 7.10 10.14 6.47
C LYS A 70 7.59 9.48 5.18
N PRO A 71 8.30 10.21 4.29
CA PRO A 71 8.90 9.65 3.09
C PRO A 71 9.74 8.39 3.38
N THR A 72 10.51 8.41 4.47
CA THR A 72 11.35 7.27 4.90
C THR A 72 10.56 5.98 5.08
N THR A 73 9.29 6.06 5.49
CA THR A 73 8.42 4.89 5.67
C THR A 73 8.05 4.28 4.32
N VAL A 74 7.82 5.13 3.32
CA VAL A 74 7.52 4.70 1.94
C VAL A 74 8.73 4.05 1.33
N TYR A 75 9.88 4.73 1.34
CA TYR A 75 11.11 4.19 0.76
C TYR A 75 11.54 2.87 1.40
N ARG A 76 11.49 2.75 2.73
CA ARG A 76 11.79 1.48 3.42
C ARG A 76 10.81 0.36 3.06
N THR A 77 9.54 0.70 2.82
CA THR A 77 8.55 -0.29 2.41
C THR A 77 8.77 -0.72 0.97
N LEU A 78 9.03 0.22 0.07
CA LEU A 78 9.36 -0.06 -1.32
C LEU A 78 10.61 -0.94 -1.44
N ASP A 79 11.67 -0.58 -0.71
CA ASP A 79 12.92 -1.34 -0.66
C ASP A 79 12.67 -2.78 -0.15
N TYR A 80 11.90 -2.95 0.92
CA TYR A 80 11.53 -4.27 1.42
C TYR A 80 10.74 -5.11 0.41
N LEU A 81 9.75 -4.52 -0.26
CA LEU A 81 8.95 -5.21 -1.28
C LEU A 81 9.79 -5.54 -2.53
N GLN A 82 10.72 -4.66 -2.90
CA GLN A 82 11.61 -4.83 -4.04
C GLN A 82 12.64 -5.94 -3.78
N GLN A 83 13.27 -5.96 -2.59
CA GLN A 83 14.20 -7.02 -2.19
C GLN A 83 13.51 -8.39 -2.15
N ALA A 84 12.23 -8.43 -1.78
CA ALA A 84 11.44 -9.64 -1.85
C ALA A 84 11.03 -10.02 -3.28
N GLY A 85 11.27 -9.19 -4.29
CA GLY A 85 10.85 -9.41 -5.67
C GLY A 85 9.33 -9.42 -5.84
N VAL A 86 8.63 -8.58 -5.06
CA VAL A 86 7.17 -8.39 -5.14
C VAL A 86 6.81 -7.23 -6.07
N ILE A 87 7.69 -6.24 -6.15
CA ILE A 87 7.54 -5.07 -7.03
C ILE A 87 8.83 -4.87 -7.82
N VAL A 88 8.70 -4.21 -8.97
CA VAL A 88 9.83 -3.78 -9.79
C VAL A 88 9.79 -2.26 -9.88
N LYS A 89 10.94 -1.63 -9.70
CA LYS A 89 11.11 -0.19 -9.94
C LYS A 89 11.40 0.02 -11.42
N ILE A 90 10.69 0.96 -12.02
CA ILE A 90 10.82 1.38 -13.42
C ILE A 90 11.40 2.80 -13.44
#